data_AF-A0A957W0J0-F1
#
_entry.id   AF-A0A957W0J0-F1
#
_cell.length_a   1.000
_cell.length_b   1.000
_cell.length_c   1.000
_cell.angle_alpha   90.00
_cell.angle_beta   90.00
_cell.angle_gamma   90.00
#
_symmetry.space_group_name_H-M   'P 1'
#
loop_
_entity.id
_entity.type
_entity.pdbx_description
1 polymer ?
#
loop_
_entity_poly.entity_id
_entity_poly.type
_entity_poly.pdbx_seq_one_letter_code
_entity_poly.pdbx_strand_id
1 'polypeptide(L)'
;MQTHLRGKDMITTQEWTKDEIDTVLDLALDLKRSRAVGRDHAYLRDKVLAMLFFFTSTRTRASFEAGIAQLGGHGAFIDSTTTQISHGDT
;
A
#
# COMPACT_ATOMS: atom_id res chain seq x y z
N MET A 1 -19.61 -1.10 11.16
CA MET A 1 -19.19 -2.32 10.46
C MET A 1 -17.74 -2.57 10.84
N GLN A 2 -17.42 -3.65 11.56
CA GLN A 2 -16.02 -4.02 11.79
C GLN A 2 -15.61 -4.98 10.67
N THR A 3 -14.64 -4.57 9.86
CA THR A 3 -14.06 -5.43 8.83
C THR A 3 -12.72 -5.99 9.32
N HIS A 4 -12.52 -7.30 9.19
CA HIS A 4 -11.32 -8.00 9.62
C HIS A 4 -10.20 -7.94 8.57
N LEU A 5 -9.79 -6.74 8.16
CA LEU A 5 -8.74 -6.54 7.14
C LEU A 5 -7.31 -6.63 7.69
N ARG A 6 -7.15 -6.60 9.02
CA ARG A 6 -5.82 -6.65 9.64
C ARG A 6 -5.16 -8.00 9.38
N GLY A 7 -3.98 -7.98 8.76
CA GLY A 7 -3.21 -9.18 8.44
C GLY A 7 -3.73 -9.96 7.24
N LYS A 8 -4.64 -9.39 6.45
CA LYS A 8 -5.18 -9.98 5.23
C LYS A 8 -4.41 -9.45 4.01
N ASP A 9 -4.07 -10.34 3.10
CA ASP A 9 -3.46 -9.96 1.82
C ASP A 9 -4.52 -9.44 0.83
N MET A 10 -4.11 -8.54 -0.06
CA MET A 10 -4.91 -8.07 -1.19
C MET A 10 -4.31 -8.62 -2.48
N ILE A 11 -4.58 -9.88 -2.78
CA ILE A 11 -4.11 -10.56 -4.00
C ILE A 11 -5.09 -10.35 -5.14
N THR A 12 -6.39 -10.50 -4.86
CA THR A 12 -7.45 -10.27 -5.83
C THR A 12 -8.75 -9.83 -5.18
N THR A 13 -9.59 -9.11 -5.92
CA THR A 13 -10.87 -8.57 -5.41
C THR A 13 -11.90 -9.67 -5.11
N GLN A 14 -11.77 -10.88 -5.68
CA GLN A 14 -12.73 -11.96 -5.43
C GLN A 14 -12.59 -12.61 -4.05
N GLU A 15 -11.45 -12.42 -3.36
CA GLU A 15 -11.21 -12.94 -2.00
C GLU A 15 -11.76 -12.02 -0.91
N TRP A 16 -12.24 -10.86 -1.31
CA TRP A 16 -12.78 -9.85 -0.42
C TRP A 16 -14.29 -9.78 -0.59
N THR A 17 -14.98 -9.69 0.54
CA THR A 17 -16.41 -9.44 0.57
C THR A 17 -16.70 -8.04 0.04
N LYS A 18 -17.92 -7.81 -0.45
CA LYS A 18 -18.35 -6.48 -0.87
C LYS A 18 -18.15 -5.44 0.24
N ASP A 19 -18.53 -5.79 1.47
CA ASP A 19 -18.43 -4.90 2.64
C ASP A 19 -16.97 -4.52 2.95
N GLU A 20 -16.01 -5.44 2.78
CA GLU A 20 -14.58 -5.16 2.90
C GLU A 20 -14.07 -4.19 1.82
N ILE A 21 -14.53 -4.38 0.57
CA ILE A 21 -14.18 -3.48 -0.54
C ILE A 21 -14.76 -2.09 -0.30
N ASP A 22 -16.05 -2.01 0.04
CA ASP A 22 -16.74 -0.75 0.32
C ASP A 22 -16.04 -0.01 1.48
N THR A 23 -15.60 -0.73 2.51
CA THR A 23 -14.84 -0.14 3.63
C THR A 23 -13.51 0.50 3.19
N VAL A 24 -12.75 -0.14 2.29
CA VAL A 24 -11.50 0.44 1.78
C VAL A 24 -11.75 1.63 0.87
N LEU A 25 -12.83 1.61 0.07
CA LEU A 25 -13.22 2.74 -0.76
C LEU A 25 -13.64 3.95 0.09
N ASP A 26 -14.41 3.73 1.16
CA ASP A 26 -14.80 4.77 2.11
C ASP A 26 -13.57 5.37 2.81
N LEU A 27 -12.64 4.53 3.25
CA LEU A 27 -11.37 4.99 3.84
C LEU A 27 -10.55 5.81 2.83
N ALA A 28 -10.47 5.38 1.56
CA ALA A 28 -9.75 6.11 0.52
C ALA A 28 -10.37 7.51 0.29
N LEU A 29 -11.69 7.63 0.32
CA LEU A 29 -12.39 8.91 0.23
C LEU A 29 -12.10 9.80 1.44
N ASP A 30 -12.10 9.24 2.65
CA ASP A 30 -11.79 9.99 3.87
C ASP A 30 -10.34 10.50 3.90
N LEU A 31 -9.37 9.67 3.53
CA LEU A 31 -7.97 10.06 3.42
C LEU A 31 -7.77 11.15 2.37
N LYS A 32 -8.43 11.03 1.21
CA LYS A 32 -8.40 12.07 0.17
C LYS A 32 -8.94 13.41 0.68
N ARG A 33 -10.04 13.40 1.44
CA ARG A 33 -10.62 14.60 2.06
C ARG A 33 -9.69 15.18 3.13
N SER A 34 -9.18 14.34 4.02
CA SER A 34 -8.24 14.73 5.08
C SER A 34 -7.00 15.43 4.51
N ARG A 35 -6.44 14.88 3.44
CA ARG A 35 -5.33 15.52 2.70
C ARG A 35 -5.74 16.87 2.09
N ALA A 36 -6.93 16.95 1.48
CA ALA A 36 -7.40 18.19 0.83
C ALA A 36 -7.59 19.35 1.82
N VAL A 37 -7.97 19.05 3.07
CA VAL A 37 -8.16 20.07 4.13
C VAL A 37 -6.91 20.27 5.00
N GLY A 38 -5.79 19.62 4.68
CA GLY A 38 -4.54 19.72 5.45
C GLY A 38 -4.60 19.06 6.83
N ARG A 39 -5.53 18.12 7.06
CA ARG A 39 -5.62 17.37 8.30
C ARG A 39 -4.51 16.32 8.35
N ASP A 40 -3.72 16.32 9.42
CA ASP A 40 -2.68 15.32 9.63
C ASP A 40 -3.30 13.91 9.79
N HIS A 41 -2.69 12.92 9.13
CA HIS A 41 -3.17 11.53 9.08
C HIS A 41 -2.00 10.55 8.94
N ALA A 42 -0.92 10.79 9.70
CA ALA A 42 0.26 9.92 9.76
C ALA A 42 0.02 8.59 10.52
N TYR A 43 -0.98 7.80 10.08
CA TYR A 43 -1.41 6.57 10.76
C TYR A 43 -0.39 5.43 10.72
N LEU A 44 0.55 5.46 9.78
CA LEU A 44 1.59 4.44 9.57
C LEU A 44 2.99 5.00 9.87
N ARG A 45 3.08 5.94 10.82
CA ARG A 45 4.37 6.47 11.28
C ARG A 45 5.36 5.35 11.61
N ASP A 46 6.57 5.49 11.08
CA ASP A 46 7.69 4.56 11.26
C ASP A 46 7.44 3.13 10.72
N LYS A 47 6.40 2.94 9.89
CA LYS A 47 6.19 1.68 9.16
C LYS A 47 6.89 1.70 7.82
N VAL A 48 7.44 0.55 7.43
CA VAL A 48 8.14 0.37 6.17
C VAL A 48 7.31 -0.54 5.26
N LEU A 49 7.07 -0.09 4.02
CA LEU A 49 6.49 -0.90 2.95
C LEU A 49 7.62 -1.32 2.00
N ALA A 50 7.96 -2.60 1.99
CA ALA A 50 8.86 -3.17 0.99
C ALA A 50 8.09 -3.40 -0.32
N MET A 51 8.61 -2.89 -1.43
CA MET A 51 7.99 -3.02 -2.74
C MET A 51 8.95 -3.72 -3.70
N LEU A 52 8.68 -5.00 -3.98
CA LEU A 52 9.44 -5.81 -4.93
C LEU A 52 8.80 -5.75 -6.31
N PHE A 53 9.54 -5.26 -7.31
CA PHE A 53 9.07 -5.18 -8.69
C PHE A 53 9.88 -6.13 -9.58
N PHE A 54 9.19 -7.13 -10.15
CA PHE A 54 9.73 -8.00 -11.22
C PHE A 54 9.64 -7.35 -12.60
N PHE A 55 8.67 -6.46 -12.77
CA PHE A 55 8.50 -5.63 -13.95
C PHE A 55 8.32 -4.19 -13.52
N THR A 56 9.02 -3.27 -14.17
CA THR A 56 8.99 -1.87 -13.79
C THR A 56 7.63 -1.24 -14.12
N SER A 57 7.06 -0.52 -13.14
CA SER A 57 5.83 0.25 -13.33
C SER A 57 5.92 1.58 -12.60
N THR A 58 6.05 2.67 -13.37
CA THR A 58 6.19 4.03 -12.81
C THR A 58 4.96 4.45 -12.03
N ARG A 59 3.75 4.20 -12.55
CA ARG A 59 2.50 4.62 -11.87
C ARG A 59 2.27 3.84 -10.59
N THR A 60 2.51 2.54 -10.60
CA THR A 60 2.34 1.70 -9.42
C THR A 60 3.34 2.11 -8.34
N ARG A 61 4.65 2.19 -8.67
CA ARG A 61 5.67 2.64 -7.72
C ARG A 61 5.35 4.01 -7.13
N ALA A 62 5.09 5.00 -7.98
CA ALA A 62 4.86 6.38 -7.53
C ALA A 62 3.63 6.50 -6.61
N SER A 63 2.55 5.76 -6.90
CA SER A 63 1.34 5.79 -6.08
C SER A 63 1.53 5.13 -4.71
N PHE A 64 2.22 3.99 -4.64
CA PHE A 64 2.53 3.33 -3.37
C PHE A 64 3.53 4.14 -2.52
N GLU A 65 4.61 4.66 -3.12
CA GLU A 65 5.57 5.53 -2.42
C GLU A 65 4.89 6.80 -1.88
N ALA A 66 4.07 7.46 -2.69
CA ALA A 66 3.33 8.64 -2.25
C ALA A 66 2.31 8.31 -1.15
N GLY A 67 1.59 7.19 -1.28
CA GLY A 67 0.59 6.76 -0.30
C GLY A 67 1.20 6.46 1.06
N ILE A 68 2.27 5.66 1.12
CA ILE A 68 2.92 5.32 2.40
C ILE A 68 3.57 6.55 3.04
N ALA A 69 4.19 7.43 2.24
CA ALA A 69 4.78 8.67 2.73
C ALA A 69 3.73 9.63 3.32
N GLN A 70 2.57 9.76 2.68
CA GLN A 70 1.45 10.58 3.20
C GLN A 70 0.91 10.03 4.53
N LEU A 71 0.95 8.71 4.71
CA LEU A 71 0.59 8.05 5.98
C LEU A 71 1.73 8.09 7.01
N GLY A 72 2.84 8.77 6.74
CA GLY A 72 3.98 8.92 7.65
C GLY A 72 4.96 7.74 7.67
N GLY A 73 4.78 6.77 6.77
CA GLY A 73 5.68 5.63 6.62
C GLY A 73 6.74 5.84 5.54
N HIS A 74 7.54 4.80 5.31
CA HIS A 74 8.60 4.78 4.31
C HIS A 74 8.39 3.67 3.28
N GLY A 75 8.52 3.99 1.99
CA GLY A 75 8.50 3.02 0.91
C GLY A 75 9.90 2.60 0.51
N ALA A 76 10.24 1.32 0.68
CA ALA A 76 11.50 0.75 0.24
C ALA A 76 11.32 0.07 -1.12
N PHE A 77 11.84 0.69 -2.17
CA PHE A 77 11.81 0.13 -3.52
C PHE A 77 12.92 -0.91 -3.71
N ILE A 78 12.53 -2.10 -4.18
CA ILE A 78 13.42 -3.23 -4.43
C ILE A 78 13.20 -3.68 -5.87
N ASP A 79 14.24 -3.51 -6.69
CA ASP A 79 14.27 -4.06 -8.05
C ASP A 79 14.71 -5.51 -7.99
N SER A 80 13.92 -6.43 -8.54
CA SER A 80 14.23 -7.87 -8.49
C SER A 80 15.60 -8.19 -9.09
N THR A 81 16.05 -7.44 -10.11
CA THR A 81 17.35 -7.66 -10.77
C THR A 81 18.54 -7.41 -9.83
N THR A 82 18.35 -6.54 -8.84
CA THR A 82 19.38 -6.18 -7.84
C THR A 82 19.38 -7.07 -6.61
N THR A 83 18.46 -8.04 -6.53
CA THR A 83 18.36 -8.98 -5.40
C THR A 83 19.05 -10.31 -5.68
N GLN A 84 19.29 -11.13 -4.64
CA GLN A 84 19.83 -12.49 -4.80
C GLN A 84 18.89 -13.45 -5.54
N ILE A 85 17.62 -13.08 -5.75
CA ILE A 85 16.71 -13.85 -6.60
C ILE A 85 17.28 -13.99 -8.02
N SER A 86 18.05 -13.01 -8.51
CA SER A 86 18.74 -13.11 -9.81
C SER A 86 19.90 -14.12 -9.83
N HIS A 87 20.35 -14.59 -8.66
CA HIS A 87 21.44 -15.55 -8.46
C HIS A 87 20.94 -16.95 -8.06
N GLY A 88 19.61 -17.16 -8.00
CA GLY A 88 19.01 -18.46 -7.73
C GLY A 88 18.56 -18.71 -6.30
N ASP A 89 18.56 -17.70 -5.42
CA ASP A 89 17.94 -17.82 -4.09
C ASP A 89 16.42 -17.96 -4.21
N THR A 90 15.83 -18.87 -3.41
CA THR A 90 14.39 -19.15 -3.30
C THR A 90 13.80 -18.72 -1.97
#